data_AF-A0A8T4TV67-F1
#
_entry.id   AF-A0A8T4TV67-F1
#
_cell.length_a   1.000
_cell.length_b   1.000
_cell.length_c   1.000
_cell.angle_alpha   90.00
_cell.angle_beta   90.00
_cell.angle_gamma   90.00
#
_symmetry.space_group_name_H-M   'P 1'
#
loop_
_entity.id
_entity.type
_entity.pdbx_description
1 polymer ?
#
loop_
_entity_poly.entity_id
_entity_poly.type
_entity_poly.pdbx_seq_one_letter_code
_entity_poly.pdbx_strand_id
1 'polypeptide(L)' 'MPSKSEFLKNFEKILKEKPSGFKALEEFEKTGRTIIKTRLNFTIDRELAREFRDYCRKQKLNMSAEIEELIKKRISS' A
#
# COMPACT_ATOMS: atom_id res chain seq x y z
N MET A 1 -23.74 9.69 24.64
CA MET A 1 -22.44 9.00 24.54
C MET A 1 -22.70 7.51 24.68
N PRO A 2 -22.16 6.65 23.81
CA PRO A 2 -22.36 5.20 23.92
C PRO A 2 -21.85 4.70 25.28
N SER A 3 -22.50 3.69 25.83
CA SER A 3 -22.03 3.07 27.08
C SER A 3 -20.66 2.42 26.86
N LYS A 4 -19.84 2.32 27.91
CA LYS A 4 -18.49 1.72 27.84
C LYS A 4 -18.51 0.31 27.23
N SER A 5 -19.58 -0.45 27.44
CA SER A 5 -19.72 -1.81 26.90
C SER A 5 -20.08 -1.83 25.41
N GLU A 6 -20.94 -0.91 24.95
CA GLU A 6 -21.28 -0.75 23.53
C GLU A 6 -20.09 -0.25 22.72
N PHE A 7 -19.30 0.67 23.30
CA PHE A 7 -18.06 1.14 22.68
C PHE A 7 -17.08 -0.01 22.45
N LEU A 8 -16.83 -0.85 23.46
CA LEU A 8 -15.91 -1.99 23.35
C LEU A 8 -16.39 -3.02 22.33
N LYS A 9 -17.68 -3.35 22.30
CA LYS A 9 -18.26 -4.27 21.31
C LYS A 9 -18.11 -3.76 19.87
N ASN A 10 -18.37 -2.47 19.64
CA ASN A 10 -18.21 -1.86 18.33
C ASN A 10 -16.73 -1.78 17.93
N PHE A 11 -15.84 -1.49 18.88
CA PHE A 11 -14.39 -1.44 18.64
C PHE A 11 -13.82 -2.81 18.26
N GLU A 12 -14.20 -3.88 18.97
CA GLU A 12 -13.79 -5.25 18.63
C GLU A 12 -14.28 -5.68 17.24
N LYS A 13 -15.48 -5.24 16.84
CA LYS A 13 -16.01 -5.50 15.50
C LYS A 13 -15.19 -4.80 14.41
N ILE A 14 -14.87 -3.52 14.62
CA ILE A 14 -14.08 -2.73 13.66
C ILE A 14 -12.64 -3.27 13.56
N LEU A 15 -12.05 -3.73 14.66
CA LEU A 15 -10.73 -4.38 14.68
C LEU A 15 -10.70 -5.65 13.82
N LYS A 16 -11.76 -6.46 13.86
CA LYS A 16 -11.87 -7.68 13.04
C LYS A 16 -12.13 -7.38 11.58
N GLU A 17 -12.92 -6.35 11.28
CA GLU A 17 -13.30 -5.99 9.91
C GLU A 17 -12.21 -5.24 9.15
N LYS A 18 -11.36 -4.46 9.83
CA LYS A 18 -10.33 -3.62 9.19
C LYS A 18 -8.96 -3.66 9.88
N PRO A 19 -8.31 -4.83 9.99
CA PRO A 19 -7.01 -4.98 10.65
C PRO A 19 -5.89 -4.17 9.98
N SER A 20 -5.98 -3.94 8.66
CA SER A 20 -5.02 -3.12 7.91
C SER A 20 -5.09 -1.64 8.26
N GLY A 21 -6.28 -1.11 8.57
CA GLY A 21 -6.46 0.30 8.94
C GLY A 21 -5.79 0.65 10.26
N PHE A 22 -5.85 -0.25 11.25
CA PHE A 22 -5.18 -0.06 12.54
C PHE A 22 -3.67 -0.22 12.45
N LYS A 23 -3.15 -1.13 11.61
CA LYS A 23 -1.71 -1.19 11.34
C LYS A 23 -1.18 0.10 10.72
N ALA A 24 -1.92 0.68 9.78
CA ALA A 24 -1.56 1.96 9.18
C ALA A 24 -1.59 3.13 10.19
N LEU A 25 -2.53 3.11 11.15
CA LEU A 25 -2.60 4.07 12.25
C LEU A 25 -1.45 3.88 13.26
N GLU A 26 -1.10 2.63 13.60
CA GLU A 26 0.01 2.30 14.48
C GLU A 26 1.36 2.73 13.87
N GLU A 27 1.56 2.51 12.57
CA GLU A 27 2.73 3.01 11.84
C GLU A 27 2.74 4.54 11.75
N PHE A 28 1.58 5.18 11.62
CA PHE A 28 1.45 6.63 11.65
C PHE A 28 1.85 7.22 13.02
N GLU A 29 1.40 6.64 14.14
CA GLU A 29 1.83 7.09 15.47
C GLU A 29 3.34 6.91 15.68
N LYS A 30 3.92 5.82 15.18
CA LYS A 30 5.36 5.54 15.32
C LYS A 30 6.25 6.42 14.46
N THR A 31 5.79 6.82 13.27
CA THR A 31 6.65 7.45 12.24
C THR A 31 6.20 8.85 11.80
N GLY A 32 4.99 9.27 12.19
CA GLY A 32 4.33 10.49 11.71
C GLY A 32 3.90 10.44 10.24
N ARG A 33 3.94 9.26 9.59
CA ARG A 33 3.67 9.10 8.15
C ARG A 33 2.68 7.98 7.90
N THR A 34 1.63 8.27 7.13
CA THR A 34 0.64 7.27 6.78
C THR A 34 1.23 6.43 5.67
N ILE A 35 1.56 5.16 5.94
CA ILE A 35 2.02 4.24 4.90
C ILE A 35 0.80 3.78 4.10
N ILE A 36 0.43 4.56 3.09
CA ILE A 36 -0.74 4.30 2.23
C ILE A 36 -0.41 3.27 1.13
N LYS A 37 0.87 2.91 0.97
CA LYS A 37 1.35 1.99 -0.07
C LYS A 37 1.74 0.65 0.54
N THR A 38 1.18 -0.43 0.00
CA THR A 38 1.58 -1.79 0.36
C THR A 38 2.74 -2.24 -0.51
N ARG A 39 3.76 -2.87 0.10
CA ARG A 39 4.86 -3.49 -0.64
C ARG A 39 4.40 -4.82 -1.23
N LEU A 40 4.56 -4.96 -2.54
CA LEU A 40 4.33 -6.23 -3.25
C LEU A 40 5.68 -6.84 -3.64
N ASN A 41 5.88 -8.11 -3.27
CA ASN A 41 7.03 -8.88 -3.72
C ASN A 41 6.55 -9.81 -4.84
N PHE A 42 7.04 -9.60 -6.05
CA PHE A 42 6.75 -10.47 -7.20
C PHE A 42 8.05 -10.78 -7.94
N THR A 43 8.01 -11.86 -8.71
CA THR A 43 9.11 -12.27 -9.57
C THR A 43 8.85 -11.73 -10.97
N ILE A 44 9.88 -11.20 -11.60
CA ILE A 44 9.86 -10.72 -12.99
C ILE A 44 11.09 -11.29 -13.70
N ASP A 45 10.98 -11.49 -15.00
CA ASP A 45 12.10 -11.90 -15.82
C ASP A 45 13.30 -10.94 -15.64
N ARG A 46 14.51 -11.51 -15.62
CA ARG A 46 15.74 -10.76 -15.31
C ARG A 46 16.08 -9.76 -16.40
N GLU A 47 15.91 -10.13 -17.67
CA GLU A 47 16.23 -9.26 -18.80
C GLU A 47 15.24 -8.12 -18.87
N LEU A 48 13.95 -8.43 -18.74
CA LEU A 48 12.90 -7.42 -18.67
C LEU A 48 13.10 -6.43 -17.52
N ALA A 49 13.47 -6.91 -16.33
CA ALA A 49 13.74 -6.05 -15.17
C ALA A 49 14.94 -5.13 -15.41
N ARG A 50 15.98 -5.62 -16.10
CA ARG A 50 17.15 -4.82 -16.48
C ARG A 50 16.75 -3.73 -17.47
N GLU A 51 16.07 -4.10 -18.55
CA GLU A 51 15.64 -3.17 -19.59
C GLU A 51 14.71 -2.09 -19.04
N PHE A 52 13.73 -2.48 -18.21
CA PHE A 52 12.81 -1.54 -17.59
C PHE A 52 13.52 -0.57 -16.65
N ARG A 53 14.49 -1.05 -15.87
CA ARG A 53 15.31 -0.18 -15.01
C ARG A 53 16.12 0.82 -15.83
N ASP A 54 16.76 0.36 -16.92
CA ASP A 54 17.55 1.22 -17.78
C ASP A 54 16.69 2.26 -18.49
N TYR A 55 15.48 1.87 -18.92
CA TYR A 55 14.48 2.78 -19.47
C TYR A 55 14.12 3.87 -18.46
N CYS A 56 13.70 3.50 -17.24
CA CYS A 56 13.35 4.48 -16.21
C CYS A 56 14.52 5.41 -15.88
N ARG A 57 15.75 4.88 -15.82
CA ARG A 57 16.96 5.68 -15.57
C ARG A 57 17.20 6.70 -16.68
N LYS A 58 17.12 6.30 -17.95
CA LYS A 58 17.30 7.19 -19.11
C LYS A 58 16.26 8.31 -19.15
N GLN A 59 15.02 7.97 -18.81
CA GLN A 59 13.89 8.90 -18.81
C GLN A 59 13.73 9.70 -17.50
N LYS A 60 14.61 9.47 -16.51
CA LYS A 60 14.52 10.06 -15.15
C LYS A 60 13.17 9.79 -14.46
N LEU A 61 12.59 8.62 -14.69
CA LEU A 61 11.31 8.18 -14.13
C LEU A 61 11.49 7.38 -12.84
N ASN A 62 10.49 7.45 -11.97
CA ASN A 62 10.41 6.58 -10.79
C ASN A 62 9.83 5.22 -11.18
N MET A 63 10.64 4.17 -11.09
CA MET A 63 10.27 2.81 -11.47
C MET A 63 9.01 2.31 -10.77
N SER A 64 8.84 2.59 -9.47
CA SER A 64 7.66 2.15 -8.71
C SER A 64 6.39 2.90 -9.12
N ALA A 65 6.50 4.19 -9.44
CA ALA A 65 5.36 4.97 -9.93
C ALA A 65 4.90 4.46 -11.30
N GLU A 66 5.84 4.12 -12.18
CA GLU A 66 5.52 3.64 -13.52
C GLU A 66 4.83 2.28 -13.50
N ILE A 67 5.30 1.36 -12.64
CA ILE A 67 4.62 0.08 -12.39
C ILE A 67 3.20 0.32 -11.87
N GLU A 68 3.02 1.25 -10.93
CA GLU A 68 1.70 1.59 -10.38
C GLU A 68 0.76 2.13 -11.47
N GLU A 69 1.24 3.00 -12.36
CA GLU A 69 0.45 3.50 -13.50
C GLU A 69 0.09 2.40 -14.49
N LEU A 70 1.03 1.52 -14.84
CA LEU A 70 0.76 0.40 -15.75
C LEU A 70 -0.29 -0.55 -15.16
N ILE A 71 -0.20 -0.84 -13.87
CA ILE A 71 -1.21 -1.63 -13.15
C ILE A 71 -2.57 -0.92 -13.18
N LYS A 72 -2.63 0.39 -12.87
CA LYS A 72 -3.87 1.17 -12.94
C LYS A 72 -4.49 1.15 -14.32
N LYS A 73 -3.70 1.43 -15.37
CA LYS A 73 -4.15 1.37 -16.77
C LYS A 73 -4.73 0.00 -17.11
N ARG A 74 -4.10 -1.09 -16.64
CA ARG A 74 -4.56 -2.46 -16.91
C ARG A 74 -5.86 -2.83 -16.19
N ILE A 75 -6.10 -2.32 -14.98
CA ILE A 75 -7.29 -2.65 -14.16
C ILE A 75 -8.47 -1.71 -14.48
N SER A 76 -8.19 -0.48 -14.91
CA SER A 76 -9.21 0.50 -15.29
C SER A 76 -9.61 0.44 -16.77
N SER A 77 -9.03 -0.48 -17.56
CA SER A 77 -9.48 -0.84 -18.91
C SER A 77 -10.49 -1.97 -18.85
#